data_AF-A0A0R2SYG4-F1
#
_entry.id   AF-A0A0R2SYG4-F1
#
_cell.length_a   1.000
_cell.length_b   1.000
_cell.length_c   1.000
_cell.angle_alpha   90.00
_cell.angle_beta   90.00
_cell.angle_gamma   90.00
#
_symmetry.space_group_name_H-M   'P 1'
#
loop_
_entity.id
_entity.type
_entity.pdbx_description
1 polymer ?
#
loop_
_entity_poly.entity_id
_entity_poly.type
_entity_poly.pdbx_seq_one_letter_code
_entity_poly.pdbx_strand_id
1 'polypeptide(L)' 'MKSSLSIYAGPTARAQLLEQGVTAAQFKVLVGASGGPKWFVLYGLDRYLFGDFLQRRTEPLLTWLICGRKAYK' A
#
# COMPACT_ATOMS: atom_id res chain seq x y z
N MET A 1 -10.50 -13.89 -15.81
CA MET A 1 -9.35 -14.14 -14.90
C MET A 1 -9.44 -13.14 -13.75
N LYS A 2 -9.30 -13.58 -12.50
CA LYS A 2 -9.36 -12.71 -11.32
C LYS A 2 -7.94 -12.26 -10.99
N SER A 3 -7.70 -10.95 -10.94
CA SER A 3 -6.39 -10.40 -10.57
C SER A 3 -6.09 -10.70 -9.10
N SER A 4 -4.84 -11.06 -8.79
CA SER A 4 -4.37 -11.24 -7.41
C SER A 4 -4.23 -9.92 -6.65
N LEU A 5 -4.29 -8.79 -7.36
CA LEU A 5 -4.25 -7.44 -6.80
C LEU A 5 -5.40 -6.61 -7.37
N SER A 6 -6.19 -6.02 -6.47
CA SER A 6 -7.26 -5.08 -6.80
C SER A 6 -6.97 -3.73 -6.15
N ILE A 7 -6.99 -2.66 -6.93
CA ILE A 7 -6.80 -1.30 -6.45
C ILE A 7 -8.17 -0.62 -6.37
N TYR A 8 -8.50 -0.12 -5.19
CA TYR A 8 -9.73 0.62 -4.94
C TYR A 8 -9.39 2.10 -4.82
N ALA A 9 -10.05 2.93 -5.64
CA ALA A 9 -9.86 4.37 -5.66
C ALA A 9 -11.21 5.06 -5.84
N GLY A 10 -11.40 6.20 -5.15
CA GLY A 10 -12.55 7.07 -5.39
C GLY A 10 -12.49 7.71 -6.79
N PRO A 11 -13.57 8.37 -7.24
CA PRO A 11 -13.67 8.91 -8.61
C PRO A 11 -12.49 9.81 -8.99
N THR A 12 -12.11 10.74 -8.11
CA THR A 12 -11.01 11.68 -8.32
C THR A 12 -9.66 10.96 -8.41
N ALA A 13 -9.35 10.10 -7.43
CA ALA A 13 -8.10 9.36 -7.40
C ALA A 13 -8.00 8.41 -8.61
N ARG A 14 -9.10 7.77 -9.00
CA ARG A 14 -9.14 6.91 -10.20
C ARG A 14 -8.82 7.69 -11.47
N ALA A 15 -9.42 8.87 -11.67
CA ALA A 15 -9.12 9.71 -12.83
C ALA A 15 -7.63 10.07 -12.89
N GLN A 16 -7.06 10.51 -11.76
CA GLN A 16 -5.64 10.87 -11.68
C GLN A 16 -4.72 9.67 -11.96
N LEU A 17 -5.01 8.48 -11.42
CA LEU A 17 -4.23 7.27 -11.65
C LEU A 17 -4.27 6.83 -13.13
N LEU A 18 -5.40 7.04 -13.81
CA LEU A 18 -5.55 6.69 -15.23
C LEU A 18 -4.84 7.69 -16.15
N GLU A 19 -4.88 8.98 -15.82
CA GLU A 19 -4.25 10.04 -16.63
C GLU A 19 -2.72 10.07 -16.46
N GLN A 20 -2.24 9.96 -15.21
CA GLN A 20 -0.83 10.17 -14.87
C GLN A 20 -0.06 8.84 -14.72
N GLY A 21 -0.77 7.72 -14.77
CA GLY A 21 -0.23 6.42 -14.35
C GLY A 21 -0.11 6.30 -12.83
N VAL A 22 0.25 5.11 -12.38
CA VAL A 22 0.47 4.80 -10.95
C VAL A 22 1.90 5.18 -10.60
N THR A 23 2.06 6.25 -9.82
CA THR A 23 3.37 6.74 -9.39
C THR A 23 3.46 6.74 -7.88
N ALA A 24 4.67 6.53 -7.36
CA ALA A 24 4.88 6.48 -5.92
C ALA A 24 4.43 7.77 -5.25
N ALA A 25 4.67 8.95 -5.87
CA ALA A 25 4.35 10.29 -5.38
C ALA A 25 2.89 10.49 -4.96
N GLN A 26 1.95 9.77 -5.59
CA GLN A 26 0.52 9.85 -5.31
C GLN A 26 0.13 9.28 -3.92
N PHE A 27 0.98 8.44 -3.30
CA PHE A 27 0.66 7.73 -2.05
C PHE A 27 1.39 8.31 -0.83
N LYS A 28 0.73 9.16 -0.05
CA LYS A 28 1.36 9.84 1.11
C LYS A 28 1.40 9.01 2.40
N VAL A 29 0.53 8.01 2.48
CA VAL A 29 0.33 7.22 3.70
C VAL A 29 0.40 5.74 3.34
N LEU A 30 1.24 5.00 4.06
CA LEU A 30 1.30 3.55 4.00
C LEU A 30 0.82 2.98 5.33
N VAL A 31 -0.24 2.19 5.28
CA VAL A 31 -0.82 1.58 6.48
C VAL A 31 -0.51 0.09 6.49
N GLY A 32 0.35 -0.33 7.40
CA GLY A 32 0.66 -1.73 7.66
C GLY A 32 -0.22 -2.30 8.76
N ALA A 33 -0.55 -3.60 8.68
CA ALA A 33 -1.15 -4.31 9.79
C ALA A 33 -0.05 -4.94 10.65
N SER A 34 -0.04 -4.66 11.95
CA SER A 34 0.87 -5.30 12.89
C SER A 34 0.34 -6.69 13.29
N GLY A 35 1.16 -7.74 13.10
CA GLY A 35 0.99 -9.06 13.71
C GLY A 35 0.88 -10.28 12.77
N GLY A 36 1.47 -11.40 13.21
CA GLY A 36 1.27 -12.77 12.70
C GLY A 36 1.88 -13.09 11.33
N PRO A 37 1.71 -14.34 10.83
CA PRO A 37 2.32 -14.86 9.60
C PRO A 37 1.85 -14.20 8.27
N LYS A 38 1.18 -13.03 8.32
CA LYS A 38 0.69 -12.30 7.14
C LYS A 38 1.83 -11.81 6.24
N TRP A 39 2.98 -11.47 6.82
CA TRP A 39 4.19 -11.11 6.07
C TRP A 39 4.60 -12.21 5.08
N PHE A 40 4.33 -13.48 5.39
CA PHE A 40 4.72 -14.59 4.53
C PHE A 40 4.00 -14.57 3.17
N VAL A 41 2.71 -14.20 3.17
CA VAL A 41 1.92 -14.09 1.93
C VAL A 41 2.10 -12.75 1.22
N LEU A 42 2.52 -11.70 1.93
CA LEU A 42 2.74 -10.36 1.37
C LEU A 42 4.20 -10.09 0.98
N TYR A 43 5.13 -10.99 1.30
CA TYR A 43 6.57 -10.79 1.11
C TYR A 43 6.95 -10.31 -0.30
N GLY A 44 6.36 -10.89 -1.34
CA GLY A 44 6.62 -10.49 -2.72
C GLY A 44 6.16 -9.05 -3.02
N LEU A 45 5.00 -8.67 -2.50
CA LEU A 45 4.48 -7.30 -2.62
C LEU A 45 5.36 -6.33 -1.84
N ASP A 46 5.78 -6.69 -0.64
CA ASP A 46 6.62 -5.85 0.21
C ASP A 46 7.98 -5.61 -0.44
N ARG A 47 8.60 -6.64 -1.05
CA ARG A 47 9.84 -6.47 -1.82
C ARG A 47 9.69 -5.52 -2.98
N TYR A 48 8.58 -5.59 -3.72
CA TYR A 48 8.34 -4.67 -4.83
C TYR A 48 8.11 -3.24 -4.32
N LEU A 49 7.25 -3.08 -3.31
CA LEU A 49 6.90 -1.78 -2.74
C LEU A 49 8.12 -1.05 -2.19
N PHE A 50 8.91 -1.71 -1.34
CA PHE A 50 10.07 -1.08 -0.68
C PHE A 50 11.37 -1.16 -1.49
N GLY A 51 11.46 -2.10 -2.44
CA GLY A 51 12.65 -2.33 -3.25
C GLY A 51 12.70 -1.53 -4.55
N ASP A 52 11.55 -1.24 -5.17
CA ASP A 52 11.51 -0.50 -6.45
C ASP A 52 10.51 0.67 -6.43
N PHE A 53 9.26 0.41 -6.04
CA PHE A 53 8.19 1.40 -6.20
C PHE A 53 8.41 2.65 -5.34
N LEU A 54 8.60 2.48 -4.03
CA LEU A 54 8.74 3.60 -3.08
C LEU A 54 10.15 4.22 -3.07
N GLN A 55 11.16 3.52 -3.61
CA GLN A 55 12.53 4.04 -3.65
C GLN A 55 12.67 5.33 -4.45
N ARG A 56 11.78 5.55 -5.42
CA ARG A 56 11.81 6.72 -6.30
C ARG A 56 11.16 7.96 -5.66
N ARG A 57 10.69 7.88 -4.41
CA ARG A 57 10.12 9.02 -3.70
C ARG A 57 11.22 9.90 -3.09
N THR A 58 11.02 11.21 -3.22
CA THR A 58 11.81 12.25 -2.54
C THR A 58 11.10 12.81 -1.31
N GLU A 59 9.77 12.70 -1.27
CA GLU A 59 8.96 13.18 -0.16
C GLU A 59 8.82 12.12 0.94
N PRO A 60 8.74 12.54 2.23
CA PRO A 60 8.55 11.62 3.34
C PRO A 60 7.25 10.83 3.20
N LEU A 61 7.32 9.52 3.48
CA LEU A 61 6.18 8.63 3.51
C LEU A 61 5.73 8.42 4.95
N LEU A 62 4.44 8.68 5.22
CA LEU A 62 3.88 8.48 6.55
C LEU A 62 3.47 7.01 6.72
N THR A 63 4.18 6.27 7.56
CA THR A 63 3.90 4.86 7.84
C THR A 63 3.13 4.69 9.15
N TRP A 64 1.94 4.09 9.09
CA TRP A 64 1.16 3.73 10.27
C TRP A 64 1.05 2.21 10.41
N LEU A 65 1.25 1.71 11.62
CA LEU A 65 0.95 0.33 11.95
C LEU A 65 -0.38 0.27 12.70
N ILE A 66 -1.38 -0.39 12.10
CA ILE A 66 -2.59 -0.77 12.82
C ILE A 66 -2.20 -1.92 13.75
N CYS A 67 -1.97 -1.59 15.01
CA CYS A 67 -1.90 -2.57 16.08
C CYS A 67 -3.33 -2.93 16.47
N GLY A 68 -3.73 -4.17 16.19
CA GLY A 68 -5.04 -4.66 16.58
C GLY A 68 -5.16 -4.65 18.10
N ARG A 69 -5.82 -3.66 18.68
CA ARG A 69 -6.51 -3.89 19.96
C ARG A 69 -7.54 -4.97 19.65
N LYS A 70 -7.30 -6.21 20.08
CA LYS A 70 -8.40 -7.13 20.32
C LYS A 70 -9.28 -6.42 21.36
N ALA A 71 -10.29 -5.68 20.91
CA ALA A 71 -11.48 -5.50 21.70
C ALA A 71 -12.04 -6.91 21.86
N TYR A 72 -11.59 -7.60 22.92
CA TYR A 72 -12.32 -8.73 23.45
C TYR A 72 -13.73 -8.20 23.73
N LYS A 73 -14.69 -8.84 23.09
CA LYS A 73 -16.10 -8.72 23.43
C LYS A 73 -16.29 -9.16 24.87
#